data_AF-A0A847ZGZ5-F1
#
_entry.id   AF-A0A847ZGZ5-F1
#
_cell.length_a   1.000
_cell.length_b   1.000
_cell.length_c   1.000
_cell.angle_alpha   90.00
_cell.angle_beta   90.00
_cell.angle_gamma   90.00
#
_symmetry.space_group_name_H-M   'P 1'
#
loop_
_entity.id
_entity.type
_entity.pdbx_description
1 polymer ?
#
loop_
_entity_poly.entity_id
_entity_poly.type
_entity_poly.pdbx_seq_one_letter_code
_entity_poly.pdbx_strand_id
1 'polypeptide(L)'
;MTDNQDIVGGYIDDRDGSSITVSNKAFLTQIERCSSIAQVFDQKYLDDLKQINDLANEVFLLLVFVHKRLDSITEPHKTIFGILSNALNTFLGGFLLLRAGLALQEGILYRSLLESISSVIFLFFNGDKLREFKAGDIKSHATISDAKRMFPAFGKAYGDLSNNYAHIGTLHHKHIPVYDFNEHTEDPRIILHHAKNILWLLYVVSELAFYDASQRRYYWRRLEGTTYEFTPYPEQLKTWRKKFFGEAPEDLNIERVG
;
A
#
# COMPACT_ATOMS: atom_id res chain seq x y z
N MET A 1 43.17 -30.59 1.65
CA MET A 1 43.11 -29.25 1.02
C MET A 1 41.69 -29.07 0.56
N THR A 2 40.82 -28.57 1.44
CA THR A 2 39.41 -28.33 1.18
C THR A 2 39.26 -27.05 0.37
N ASP A 3 38.48 -27.13 -0.71
CA ASP A 3 38.25 -26.07 -1.68
C ASP A 3 37.88 -24.73 -1.03
N ASN A 4 38.82 -23.80 -1.10
CA ASN A 4 38.63 -22.38 -0.78
C ASN A 4 37.88 -21.64 -1.91
N GLN A 5 37.20 -22.36 -2.81
CA GLN A 5 36.55 -21.81 -4.02
C GLN A 5 35.19 -21.16 -3.77
N ASP A 6 34.60 -21.33 -2.57
CA ASP A 6 33.28 -20.81 -2.23
C ASP A 6 33.30 -19.52 -1.38
N ILE A 7 34.48 -18.98 -1.05
CA ILE A 7 34.63 -17.77 -0.22
C ILE A 7 35.00 -16.56 -1.09
N VAL A 8 34.21 -15.50 -1.00
CA VAL A 8 34.45 -14.21 -1.68
C VAL A 8 35.42 -13.34 -0.88
N GLY A 9 35.35 -13.41 0.45
CA GLY A 9 36.24 -12.67 1.32
C GLY A 9 35.97 -12.96 2.80
N GLY A 10 36.90 -12.54 3.65
CA GLY A 10 36.76 -12.61 5.10
C GLY A 10 37.31 -11.36 5.77
N TYR A 11 36.77 -11.07 6.95
CA TYR A 11 37.24 -10.02 7.86
C TYR A 11 37.54 -10.69 9.21
N ILE A 12 38.64 -10.30 9.83
CA ILE A 12 38.99 -10.71 11.20
C ILE A 12 39.13 -9.41 12.01
N ASP A 13 38.43 -9.32 13.13
CA ASP A 13 38.57 -8.22 14.07
C ASP A 13 39.78 -8.46 14.97
N ASP A 14 40.82 -7.65 14.81
CA ASP A 14 42.07 -7.78 15.56
C ASP A 14 41.91 -7.57 17.08
N ARG A 15 40.77 -7.02 17.54
CA ARG A 15 40.53 -6.70 18.95
C ARG A 15 40.02 -7.89 19.75
N ASP A 16 39.17 -8.71 19.15
CA ASP A 16 38.54 -9.87 19.82
C ASP A 16 38.75 -11.20 19.08
N GLY A 17 39.42 -11.17 17.92
CA GLY A 17 39.70 -12.33 17.09
C GLY A 17 38.46 -12.88 16.38
N SER A 18 37.32 -12.19 16.43
CA SER A 18 36.12 -12.61 15.72
C SER A 18 36.32 -12.51 14.21
N SER A 19 35.73 -13.44 13.45
CA SER A 19 35.87 -13.45 12.00
C SER A 19 34.54 -13.59 11.29
N ILE A 20 34.36 -12.82 10.21
CA ILE A 20 33.21 -12.90 9.31
C ILE A 20 33.71 -13.38 7.96
N THR A 21 33.09 -14.41 7.40
CA THR A 21 33.40 -14.91 6.06
C THR A 21 32.18 -14.77 5.17
N VAL A 22 32.35 -14.21 3.98
CA VAL A 22 31.29 -14.06 2.97
C VAL A 22 31.52 -15.07 1.86
N SER A 23 30.53 -15.91 1.61
CA SER A 23 30.57 -16.88 0.52
C SER A 23 30.04 -16.31 -0.80
N ASN A 24 30.35 -16.97 -1.91
CA ASN A 24 29.78 -16.68 -3.24
C ASN A 24 28.26 -16.86 -3.32
N LYS A 25 27.65 -17.49 -2.30
CA LYS A 25 26.21 -17.76 -2.19
C LYS A 25 25.49 -16.83 -1.21
N ALA A 26 26.21 -15.96 -0.50
CA ALA A 26 25.65 -15.16 0.60
C ALA A 26 24.39 -14.37 0.22
N PHE A 27 24.36 -13.77 -0.98
CA PHE A 27 23.18 -13.06 -1.47
C PHE A 27 21.99 -13.99 -1.74
N LEU A 28 22.21 -15.16 -2.35
CA LEU A 28 21.16 -16.14 -2.59
C LEU A 28 20.63 -16.72 -1.28
N THR A 29 21.51 -17.02 -0.33
CA THR A 29 21.13 -17.44 1.03
C THR A 29 20.26 -16.39 1.72
N GLN A 30 20.53 -15.09 1.49
CA GLN A 30 19.67 -14.02 2.02
C GLN A 30 18.28 -14.00 1.38
N ILE A 31 18.17 -14.27 0.07
CA ILE A 31 16.87 -14.40 -0.62
C ILE A 31 16.08 -15.61 -0.07
N GLU A 32 16.76 -16.75 0.11
CA GLU A 32 16.15 -17.95 0.68
C GLU A 32 15.65 -17.69 2.10
N ARG A 33 16.44 -16.99 2.93
CA ARG A 33 16.04 -16.57 4.27
C ARG A 33 14.77 -15.72 4.24
N CYS A 34 14.68 -14.72 3.36
CA CYS A 34 13.47 -13.92 3.19
C CYS A 34 12.25 -14.78 2.82
N SER A 35 12.45 -15.84 2.03
CA SER A 35 11.37 -16.77 1.66
C SER A 35 10.90 -17.61 2.85
N SER A 36 11.82 -18.08 3.70
CA SER A 36 11.47 -18.76 4.95
C SER A 36 10.74 -17.84 5.94
N ILE A 37 11.16 -16.58 6.05
CA ILE A 37 10.49 -15.55 6.86
C ILE A 37 9.04 -15.33 6.39
N ALA A 38 8.82 -15.29 5.07
CA ALA A 38 7.48 -15.17 4.51
C ALA A 38 6.56 -16.36 4.87
N GLN A 39 7.10 -17.58 4.93
CA GLN A 39 6.32 -18.75 5.37
C GLN A 39 5.90 -18.64 6.83
N VAL A 40 6.78 -18.16 7.70
CA VAL A 40 6.48 -17.91 9.12
C VAL A 40 5.42 -16.82 9.24
N PHE A 41 5.55 -15.74 8.49
CA PHE A 41 4.55 -14.67 8.44
C PHE A 41 3.18 -15.21 8.07
N ASP A 42 3.08 -16.03 7.03
CA ASP A 42 1.81 -16.57 6.55
C ASP A 42 1.12 -17.45 7.60
N GLN A 43 1.90 -18.26 8.33
CA GLN A 43 1.39 -19.09 9.41
C GLN A 43 0.89 -18.25 10.58
N LYS A 44 1.65 -17.23 10.97
CA LYS A 44 1.36 -16.39 12.14
C LYS A 44 0.19 -15.45 11.92
N TYR A 45 0.02 -14.93 10.71
CA TYR A 45 -0.95 -13.88 10.39
C TYR A 45 -2.06 -14.34 9.44
N LEU A 46 -2.32 -15.65 9.36
CA LEU A 46 -3.26 -16.26 8.42
C LEU A 46 -4.67 -15.61 8.42
N ASP A 47 -5.20 -15.27 9.59
CA ASP A 47 -6.55 -14.69 9.67
C ASP A 47 -6.58 -13.22 9.22
N ASP A 48 -5.49 -12.48 9.36
CA ASP A 48 -5.34 -11.15 8.78
C ASP A 48 -5.12 -11.23 7.27
N LEU A 49 -4.36 -12.22 6.80
CA LEU A 49 -4.18 -12.48 5.36
C LEU A 49 -5.51 -12.73 4.66
N LYS A 50 -6.41 -13.52 5.25
CA LYS A 50 -7.76 -13.73 4.71
C LYS A 50 -8.50 -12.40 4.55
N GLN A 51 -8.43 -11.54 5.56
CA GLN A 51 -9.11 -10.24 5.52
C GLN A 51 -8.53 -9.31 4.45
N ILE A 52 -7.21 -9.24 4.33
CA ILE A 52 -6.52 -8.48 3.27
C ILE A 52 -6.90 -9.04 1.90
N ASN A 53 -6.90 -10.37 1.74
CA ASN A 53 -7.33 -11.04 0.52
C ASN A 53 -8.77 -10.68 0.14
N ASP A 54 -9.70 -10.71 1.10
CA ASP A 54 -11.11 -10.38 0.84
C ASP A 54 -11.27 -8.96 0.28
N LEU A 55 -10.61 -7.98 0.89
CA LEU A 55 -10.66 -6.59 0.42
C LEU A 55 -9.93 -6.40 -0.93
N ALA A 56 -8.79 -7.05 -1.11
CA ALA A 56 -8.06 -7.01 -2.37
C ALA A 56 -8.87 -7.62 -3.53
N ASN A 57 -9.62 -8.69 -3.27
CA ASN A 57 -10.52 -9.30 -4.25
C ASN A 57 -11.68 -8.38 -4.63
N GLU A 58 -12.19 -7.57 -3.71
CA GLU A 58 -13.21 -6.55 -4.03
C GLU A 58 -12.65 -5.47 -4.97
N VAL A 59 -11.41 -5.00 -4.74
CA VAL A 59 -10.72 -4.10 -5.69
C VAL A 59 -10.52 -4.79 -7.04
N PHE A 60 -10.01 -6.02 -7.04
CA PHE A 60 -9.73 -6.77 -8.26
C PHE A 60 -11.00 -7.01 -9.09
N LEU A 61 -12.09 -7.42 -8.44
CA LEU A 61 -13.39 -7.64 -9.07
C LEU A 61 -13.90 -6.37 -9.75
N LEU A 62 -13.85 -5.22 -9.05
CA LEU A 62 -14.24 -3.94 -9.61
C LEU A 62 -13.41 -3.58 -10.85
N LEU A 63 -12.08 -3.72 -10.76
CA LEU A 63 -11.19 -3.44 -11.89
C LEU A 63 -11.43 -4.39 -13.08
N VAL A 64 -11.72 -5.67 -12.83
CA VAL A 64 -12.09 -6.62 -13.89
C VAL A 64 -13.39 -6.20 -14.59
N PHE A 65 -14.41 -5.77 -13.84
CA PHE A 65 -15.66 -5.27 -14.42
C PHE A 65 -15.44 -4.03 -15.29
N VAL A 66 -14.63 -3.09 -14.82
CA VAL A 66 -14.25 -1.89 -15.59
C VAL A 66 -13.45 -2.27 -16.83
N HIS A 67 -12.51 -3.20 -16.71
CA HIS A 67 -11.69 -3.67 -17.82
C HIS A 67 -12.55 -4.21 -18.97
N LYS A 68 -13.60 -4.99 -18.67
CA LYS A 68 -14.56 -5.51 -19.66
C LYS A 68 -15.41 -4.43 -20.34
N ARG A 69 -15.38 -3.19 -19.83
CA ARG A 69 -16.17 -2.05 -20.30
C ARG A 69 -15.29 -0.87 -20.74
N LEU A 70 -13.99 -1.09 -20.94
CA LEU A 70 -13.05 -0.01 -21.26
C LEU A 70 -13.50 0.82 -22.47
N ASP A 71 -14.01 0.17 -23.52
CA ASP A 71 -14.45 0.86 -24.74
C ASP A 71 -15.66 1.77 -24.52
N SER A 72 -16.39 1.59 -23.42
CA SER A 72 -17.60 2.34 -23.08
C SER A 72 -17.40 3.44 -22.02
N ILE A 73 -16.19 3.62 -21.51
CA ILE A 73 -15.87 4.66 -20.52
C ILE A 73 -14.99 5.76 -21.12
N THR A 74 -15.00 6.94 -20.49
CA THR A 74 -14.26 8.12 -20.97
C THR A 74 -12.74 7.93 -20.83
N GLU A 75 -11.96 8.66 -21.63
CA GLU A 75 -10.49 8.61 -21.57
C GLU A 75 -9.88 8.91 -20.18
N PRO A 76 -10.40 9.88 -19.39
CA PRO A 76 -9.97 10.04 -18.00
C PRO A 76 -10.18 8.78 -17.17
N HIS A 77 -11.33 8.11 -17.30
CA HIS A 77 -11.63 6.87 -16.57
C HIS A 77 -10.77 5.69 -17.01
N LYS A 78 -10.41 5.58 -18.30
CA LYS A 78 -9.43 4.59 -18.78
C LYS A 78 -8.04 4.82 -18.17
N THR A 79 -7.64 6.09 -18.06
CA THR A 79 -6.35 6.45 -17.44
C THR A 79 -6.37 6.15 -15.94
N ILE A 80 -7.46 6.50 -15.24
CA ILE A 80 -7.68 6.15 -13.83
C ILE A 80 -7.64 4.63 -13.63
N PHE A 81 -8.26 3.84 -14.51
CA PHE A 81 -8.20 2.38 -14.46
C PHE A 81 -6.75 1.88 -14.52
N GLY A 82 -5.93 2.43 -15.43
CA GLY A 82 -4.51 2.10 -15.53
C GLY A 82 -3.73 2.43 -14.25
N ILE A 83 -3.96 3.61 -13.67
CA ILE A 83 -3.32 4.02 -12.42
C ILE A 83 -3.72 3.11 -11.26
N LEU A 84 -5.01 2.82 -11.09
CA LEU A 84 -5.50 1.94 -10.02
C LEU A 84 -5.01 0.49 -10.16
N SER A 85 -4.90 0.00 -11.40
CA SER A 85 -4.32 -1.33 -11.67
C SER A 85 -2.84 -1.39 -11.27
N ASN A 86 -2.07 -0.36 -11.62
CA ASN A 86 -0.67 -0.24 -11.20
C ASN A 86 -0.53 -0.03 -9.69
N ALA A 87 -1.45 0.70 -9.06
CA ALA A 87 -1.49 0.88 -7.61
C ALA A 87 -1.77 -0.45 -6.89
N LEU A 88 -2.66 -1.30 -7.41
CA LEU A 88 -2.90 -2.64 -6.86
C LEU A 88 -1.66 -3.55 -7.01
N ASN A 89 -0.95 -3.48 -8.13
CA ASN A 89 0.32 -4.19 -8.30
C ASN A 89 1.41 -3.66 -7.35
N THR A 90 1.45 -2.35 -7.12
CA THR A 90 2.37 -1.72 -6.15
C THR A 90 2.04 -2.16 -4.73
N PHE A 91 0.76 -2.28 -4.39
CA PHE A 91 0.32 -2.84 -3.11
C PHE A 91 0.82 -4.27 -2.95
N LEU A 92 0.62 -5.13 -3.95
CA LEU A 92 1.11 -6.50 -3.95
C LEU A 92 2.64 -6.54 -3.74
N GLY A 93 3.39 -5.70 -4.44
CA GLY A 93 4.84 -5.58 -4.27
C GLY A 93 5.24 -5.20 -2.84
N GLY A 94 4.61 -4.16 -2.27
CA GLY A 94 4.84 -3.76 -0.88
C GLY A 94 4.50 -4.88 0.10
N PHE A 95 3.39 -5.58 -0.13
CA PHE A 95 2.96 -6.68 0.71
C PHE A 95 3.90 -7.89 0.66
N LEU A 96 4.49 -8.20 -0.50
CA LEU A 96 5.52 -9.22 -0.62
C LEU A 96 6.79 -8.85 0.17
N LEU A 97 7.18 -7.58 0.18
CA LEU A 97 8.30 -7.09 0.97
C LEU A 97 8.02 -7.17 2.48
N LEU A 98 6.81 -6.80 2.91
CA LEU A 98 6.37 -6.97 4.29
C LEU A 98 6.48 -8.43 4.74
N ARG A 99 5.94 -9.36 3.94
CA ARG A 99 6.03 -10.81 4.19
C ARG A 99 7.48 -11.28 4.30
N ALA A 100 8.37 -10.72 3.49
CA ALA A 100 9.80 -11.01 3.51
C ALA A 100 10.58 -10.34 4.66
N GLY A 101 9.94 -9.56 5.53
CA GLY A 101 10.60 -8.85 6.64
C GLY A 101 11.31 -7.55 6.23
N LEU A 102 11.06 -7.05 5.01
CA LEU A 102 11.67 -5.84 4.44
C LEU A 102 10.80 -4.61 4.69
N ALA A 103 10.60 -4.28 5.97
CA ALA A 103 9.63 -3.27 6.42
C ALA A 103 9.92 -1.85 5.92
N LEU A 104 11.20 -1.47 5.76
CA LEU A 104 11.54 -0.13 5.23
C LEU A 104 11.09 0.01 3.77
N GLN A 105 11.38 -1.01 2.97
CA GLN A 105 11.10 -0.99 1.53
C GLN A 105 9.61 -1.11 1.24
N GLU A 106 8.84 -1.82 2.07
CA GLU A 106 7.38 -1.82 2.01
C GLU A 106 6.80 -0.41 2.15
N GLY A 107 7.19 0.34 3.20
CA GLY A 107 6.68 1.70 3.42
C GLY A 107 7.02 2.67 2.28
N ILE A 108 8.16 2.51 1.61
CA ILE A 108 8.52 3.29 0.41
C ILE A 108 7.53 3.02 -0.72
N LEU A 109 7.16 1.76 -0.98
CA LEU A 109 6.19 1.42 -2.02
C LEU A 109 4.79 1.93 -1.69
N TYR A 110 4.36 1.81 -0.44
CA TYR A 110 3.05 2.35 -0.02
C TYR A 110 2.98 3.87 -0.09
N ARG A 111 4.09 4.55 0.18
CA ARG A 111 4.16 6.00 0.00
C ARG A 111 3.97 6.39 -1.47
N SER A 112 4.60 5.67 -2.41
CA SER A 112 4.40 5.85 -3.85
C SER A 112 2.95 5.55 -4.28
N LEU A 113 2.35 4.51 -3.69
CA LEU A 113 0.96 4.15 -3.94
C LEU A 113 -0.01 5.28 -3.55
N LEU A 114 0.23 5.99 -2.44
CA LEU A 114 -0.58 7.17 -2.08
C LEU A 114 -0.51 8.29 -3.12
N GLU A 115 0.61 8.47 -3.84
CA GLU A 115 0.66 9.45 -4.94
C GLU A 115 -0.24 9.03 -6.10
N SER A 116 -0.25 7.74 -6.40
CA SER A 116 -1.14 7.15 -7.41
C SER A 116 -2.61 7.37 -7.03
N ILE A 117 -2.97 7.11 -5.75
CA ILE A 117 -4.32 7.38 -5.24
C ILE A 117 -4.67 8.88 -5.35
N SER A 118 -3.76 9.78 -4.98
CA SER A 118 -4.01 11.23 -5.09
C SER A 118 -4.24 11.68 -6.53
N SER A 119 -3.50 11.08 -7.48
CA SER A 119 -3.62 11.36 -8.90
C SER A 119 -4.96 10.88 -9.45
N VAL A 120 -5.46 9.74 -8.96
CA VAL A 120 -6.79 9.24 -9.31
C VAL A 120 -7.88 10.19 -8.83
N ILE A 121 -7.82 10.61 -7.56
CA ILE A 121 -8.78 11.58 -7.00
C ILE A 121 -8.76 12.86 -7.84
N PHE A 122 -7.57 13.40 -8.10
CA PHE A 122 -7.41 14.60 -8.90
C PHE A 122 -8.03 14.45 -10.30
N LEU A 123 -7.69 13.40 -11.05
CA LEU A 123 -8.19 13.18 -12.41
C LEU A 123 -9.69 12.89 -12.46
N PHE A 124 -10.25 12.29 -11.41
CA PHE A 124 -11.68 12.01 -11.35
C PHE A 124 -12.50 13.30 -11.34
N PHE A 125 -12.07 14.31 -10.57
CA PHE A 125 -12.74 15.60 -10.49
C PHE A 125 -12.26 16.63 -11.53
N ASN A 126 -11.06 16.46 -12.08
CA ASN A 126 -10.45 17.38 -13.06
C ASN A 126 -10.14 16.63 -14.37
N GLY A 127 -11.13 15.94 -14.93
CA GLY A 127 -10.94 15.11 -16.13
C GLY A 127 -10.48 15.90 -17.36
N ASP A 128 -10.74 17.20 -17.42
CA ASP A 128 -10.25 18.15 -18.43
C ASP A 128 -8.71 18.34 -18.36
N LYS A 129 -8.11 18.11 -17.19
CA LYS A 129 -6.66 18.17 -16.97
C LYS A 129 -5.89 16.93 -17.41
N LEU A 130 -6.56 15.96 -18.03
CA LEU A 130 -5.93 14.73 -18.51
C LEU A 130 -4.71 14.96 -19.42
N ARG A 131 -4.77 15.99 -20.29
CA ARG A 131 -3.66 16.30 -21.20
C ARG A 131 -2.42 16.77 -20.44
N GLU A 132 -2.59 17.70 -19.50
CA GLU A 132 -1.53 18.19 -18.62
C GLU A 132 -0.95 17.04 -17.77
N PHE A 133 -1.82 16.15 -17.27
CA PHE A 133 -1.39 14.96 -16.53
C PHE A 133 -0.49 14.04 -17.37
N LYS A 134 -0.93 13.68 -18.58
CA LYS A 134 -0.16 12.79 -19.48
C LYS A 134 1.16 13.41 -19.95
N ALA A 135 1.25 14.74 -19.98
CA ALA A 135 2.48 15.47 -20.30
C ALA A 135 3.48 15.53 -19.12
N GLY A 136 3.05 15.16 -17.90
CA GLY A 136 3.87 15.29 -16.70
C GLY A 136 3.90 16.71 -16.13
N ASP A 137 2.98 17.60 -16.57
CA ASP A 137 2.96 19.01 -16.17
C ASP A 137 2.25 19.24 -14.82
N ILE A 138 1.55 18.21 -14.32
CA ILE A 138 0.85 18.28 -13.03
C ILE A 138 1.84 17.99 -11.90
N LYS A 139 2.04 18.98 -11.03
CA LYS A 139 2.87 18.83 -9.83
C LYS A 139 2.18 17.87 -8.86
N SER A 140 2.89 16.82 -8.43
CA SER A 140 2.38 15.82 -7.46
C SER A 140 1.89 16.48 -6.16
N HIS A 141 2.54 17.54 -5.68
CA HIS A 141 2.08 18.26 -4.51
C HIS A 141 0.66 18.83 -4.65
N ALA A 142 0.25 19.23 -5.86
CA ALA A 142 -1.09 19.72 -6.12
C ALA A 142 -2.13 18.60 -5.97
N THR A 143 -1.89 17.43 -6.58
CA THR A 143 -2.80 16.27 -6.49
C THR A 143 -2.94 15.78 -5.05
N ILE A 144 -1.85 15.78 -4.28
CA ILE A 144 -1.83 15.45 -2.86
C ILE A 144 -2.63 16.46 -2.04
N SER A 145 -2.48 17.77 -2.31
CA SER A 145 -3.20 18.81 -1.57
C SER A 145 -4.70 18.71 -1.79
N ASP A 146 -5.12 18.47 -3.04
CA ASP A 146 -6.52 18.25 -3.37
C ASP A 146 -7.05 16.98 -2.68
N ALA A 147 -6.32 15.86 -2.76
CA ALA A 147 -6.69 14.62 -2.08
C ALA A 147 -6.83 14.77 -0.56
N LYS A 148 -5.93 15.54 0.09
CA LYS A 148 -6.03 15.85 1.53
C LYS A 148 -7.29 16.62 1.88
N ARG A 149 -7.66 17.62 1.06
CA ARG A 149 -8.87 18.42 1.26
C ARG A 149 -10.13 17.59 1.07
N MET A 150 -10.10 16.63 0.15
CA MET A 150 -11.25 15.82 -0.23
C MET A 150 -11.39 14.56 0.63
N PHE A 151 -10.31 14.15 1.28
CA PHE A 151 -10.29 12.93 2.08
C PHE A 151 -9.27 13.02 3.24
N PRO A 152 -9.64 13.46 4.44
CA PRO A 152 -8.73 13.62 5.57
C PRO A 152 -8.02 12.33 5.99
N ALA A 153 -8.70 11.18 5.82
CA ALA A 153 -8.10 9.87 6.04
C ALA A 153 -6.84 9.66 5.20
N PHE A 154 -6.86 10.12 3.94
CA PHE A 154 -5.71 10.15 3.07
C PHE A 154 -4.62 11.06 3.62
N GLY A 155 -4.97 12.24 4.13
CA GLY A 155 -4.01 13.19 4.69
C GLY A 155 -3.23 12.65 5.89
N LYS A 156 -3.90 11.92 6.78
CA LYS A 156 -3.24 11.23 7.91
C LYS A 156 -2.26 10.16 7.42
N ALA A 157 -2.74 9.22 6.59
CA ALA A 157 -1.89 8.15 6.04
C ALA A 157 -0.69 8.69 5.24
N TYR A 158 -0.91 9.75 4.46
CA TYR A 158 0.14 10.41 3.70
C TYR A 158 1.17 11.10 4.61
N GLY A 159 0.73 11.78 5.67
CA GLY A 159 1.62 12.40 6.64
C GLY A 159 2.52 11.38 7.33
N ASP A 160 1.91 10.31 7.84
CA ASP A 160 2.61 9.23 8.54
C ASP A 160 3.66 8.57 7.65
N LEU A 161 3.30 8.23 6.39
CA LEU A 161 4.24 7.60 5.48
C LEU A 161 5.31 8.58 4.96
N SER A 162 4.98 9.85 4.77
CA SER A 162 5.96 10.84 4.30
C SER A 162 7.06 11.09 5.33
N ASN A 163 6.68 11.20 6.61
CA ASN A 163 7.62 11.45 7.70
C ASN A 163 8.63 10.30 7.89
N ASN A 164 8.19 9.07 7.61
CA ASN A 164 8.99 7.88 7.87
C ASN A 164 9.69 7.31 6.63
N TYR A 165 9.16 7.52 5.42
CA TYR A 165 9.58 6.79 4.21
C TYR A 165 9.84 7.66 2.96
N ALA A 166 9.51 8.96 2.92
CA ALA A 166 9.69 9.78 1.71
C ALA A 166 11.09 10.43 1.59
N HIS A 167 11.78 10.64 2.71
CA HIS A 167 13.09 11.26 2.76
C HIS A 167 14.08 10.36 3.51
N ILE A 168 15.38 10.55 3.27
CA ILE A 168 16.43 9.94 4.09
C ILE A 168 16.23 10.43 5.52
N GLY A 169 15.61 9.57 6.33
CA GLY A 169 15.13 9.90 7.66
C GLY A 169 15.75 9.03 8.75
N THR A 170 15.07 8.95 9.89
CA THR A 170 15.55 8.18 11.04
C THR A 170 15.70 6.69 10.74
N LEU A 171 14.85 6.16 9.87
CA LEU A 171 14.92 4.77 9.43
C LEU A 171 16.03 4.49 8.40
N HIS A 172 16.62 5.53 7.81
CA HIS A 172 17.64 5.38 6.76
C HIS A 172 19.07 5.53 7.26
N HIS A 173 19.29 6.11 8.45
CA HIS A 173 20.63 6.22 9.05
C HIS A 173 21.04 4.96 9.83
N LYS A 174 20.10 4.04 10.08
CA LYS A 174 20.37 2.76 10.74
C LYS A 174 20.34 1.65 9.70
N HIS A 175 21.22 0.67 9.86
CA HIS A 175 21.04 -0.61 9.21
C HIS A 175 19.84 -1.31 9.86
N ILE A 176 18.73 -1.41 9.13
CA ILE A 176 17.56 -2.18 9.54
C ILE A 176 17.71 -3.57 8.93
N PRO A 177 18.02 -4.61 9.74
CA PRO A 177 18.12 -5.97 9.22
C PRO A 177 16.74 -6.47 8.78
N VAL A 178 16.74 -7.55 8.00
CA VAL A 178 15.49 -8.27 7.69
C VAL A 178 14.85 -8.72 8.99
N TYR A 179 13.59 -8.33 9.17
CA TYR A 179 12.84 -8.60 10.39
C TYR A 179 12.46 -10.09 10.47
N ASP A 180 12.77 -10.73 11.59
CA ASP A 180 12.43 -12.14 11.82
C ASP A 180 11.14 -12.26 12.64
N PHE A 181 10.08 -12.77 12.02
CA PHE A 181 8.77 -12.94 12.67
C PHE A 181 8.75 -14.05 13.73
N ASN A 182 9.78 -14.90 13.82
CA ASN A 182 9.91 -15.89 14.90
C ASN A 182 10.39 -15.25 16.20
N GLU A 183 11.29 -14.27 16.12
CA GLU A 183 11.99 -13.71 17.27
C GLU A 183 11.18 -12.63 18.00
N HIS A 184 10.10 -12.15 17.38
CA HIS A 184 9.33 -11.01 17.89
C HIS A 184 7.83 -11.30 17.95
N THR A 185 7.23 -11.08 19.11
CA THR A 185 5.77 -11.16 19.32
C THR A 185 5.15 -9.77 19.21
N GLU A 186 5.18 -9.20 18.00
CA GLU A 186 4.48 -7.94 17.73
C GLU A 186 3.00 -8.17 17.45
N ASP A 187 2.19 -7.20 17.86
CA ASP A 187 0.77 -7.17 17.57
C ASP A 187 0.54 -7.06 16.05
N PRO A 188 -0.27 -7.94 15.42
CA PRO A 188 -0.59 -7.87 13.99
C PRO A 188 -1.13 -6.50 13.57
N ARG A 189 -1.80 -5.77 14.47
CA ARG A 189 -2.29 -4.41 14.22
C ARG A 189 -1.19 -3.42 13.90
N ILE A 190 0.01 -3.61 14.47
CA ILE A 190 1.18 -2.76 14.23
C ILE A 190 1.84 -3.16 12.90
N ILE A 191 2.12 -4.45 12.74
CA ILE A 191 2.82 -4.99 11.56
C ILE A 191 2.03 -4.75 10.27
N LEU A 192 0.71 -4.92 10.31
CA LEU A 192 -0.16 -4.85 9.13
C LEU A 192 -0.84 -3.48 8.98
N HIS A 193 -0.53 -2.51 9.84
CA HIS A 193 -1.25 -1.24 9.91
C HIS A 193 -1.28 -0.52 8.56
N HIS A 194 -0.10 -0.30 7.98
CA HIS A 194 0.03 0.41 6.71
C HIS A 194 -0.63 -0.38 5.58
N ALA A 195 -0.38 -1.70 5.49
CA ALA A 195 -0.97 -2.54 4.45
C ALA A 195 -2.50 -2.46 4.44
N LYS A 196 -3.12 -2.61 5.62
CA LYS A 196 -4.58 -2.54 5.77
C LYS A 196 -5.14 -1.16 5.43
N ASN A 197 -4.54 -0.09 5.95
CA ASN A 197 -4.98 1.28 5.65
C ASN A 197 -4.86 1.60 4.16
N ILE A 198 -3.75 1.24 3.53
CA ILE A 198 -3.48 1.57 2.13
C ILE A 198 -4.40 0.79 1.19
N LEU A 199 -4.63 -0.50 1.47
CA LEU A 199 -5.58 -1.30 0.69
C LEU A 199 -7.01 -0.76 0.82
N TRP A 200 -7.39 -0.33 2.03
CA TRP A 200 -8.69 0.30 2.24
C TRP A 200 -8.82 1.63 1.50
N LEU A 201 -7.83 2.52 1.55
CA LEU A 201 -7.83 3.75 0.76
C LEU A 201 -7.94 3.45 -0.74
N LEU A 202 -7.20 2.44 -1.22
CA LEU A 202 -7.27 1.99 -2.61
C LEU A 202 -8.68 1.52 -2.98
N TYR A 203 -9.35 0.74 -2.11
CA TYR A 203 -10.72 0.32 -2.31
C TYR A 203 -11.71 1.49 -2.34
N VAL A 204 -11.66 2.36 -1.33
CA VAL A 204 -12.55 3.53 -1.23
C VAL A 204 -12.45 4.41 -2.47
N VAL A 205 -11.22 4.67 -2.95
CA VAL A 205 -11.01 5.53 -4.13
C VAL A 205 -11.38 4.81 -5.42
N SER A 206 -11.18 3.49 -5.51
CA SER A 206 -11.66 2.71 -6.64
C SER A 206 -13.19 2.71 -6.72
N GLU A 207 -13.88 2.55 -5.58
CA GLU A 207 -15.34 2.62 -5.49
C GLU A 207 -15.86 4.00 -5.95
N LEU A 208 -15.20 5.10 -5.57
CA LEU A 208 -15.54 6.44 -6.05
C LEU A 208 -15.37 6.56 -7.56
N ALA A 209 -14.17 6.24 -8.05
CA ALA A 209 -13.80 6.40 -9.47
C ALA A 209 -14.71 5.58 -10.40
N PHE A 210 -15.20 4.43 -9.93
CA PHE A 210 -16.02 3.52 -10.70
C PHE A 210 -17.37 3.26 -10.03
N TYR A 211 -17.94 4.29 -9.40
CA TYR A 211 -19.19 4.22 -8.65
C TYR A 211 -20.35 3.53 -9.41
N ASP A 212 -20.46 3.82 -10.71
CA ASP A 212 -21.52 3.25 -11.56
C ASP A 212 -21.24 1.80 -11.99
N ALA A 213 -19.98 1.37 -11.97
CA ALA A 213 -19.59 -0.02 -12.23
C ALA A 213 -19.57 -0.87 -10.94
N SER A 214 -19.45 -0.24 -9.77
CA SER A 214 -19.46 -0.95 -8.51
C SER A 214 -20.84 -1.51 -8.18
N GLN A 215 -20.89 -2.82 -7.91
CA GLN A 215 -22.11 -3.48 -7.43
C GLN A 215 -22.39 -3.19 -5.95
N ARG A 216 -21.34 -2.84 -5.20
CA ARG A 216 -21.40 -2.57 -3.76
C ARG A 216 -20.84 -1.17 -3.52
N ARG A 217 -21.70 -0.28 -3.03
CA ARG A 217 -21.37 1.13 -2.74
C ARG A 217 -21.42 1.29 -1.24
N TYR A 218 -20.31 1.00 -0.58
CA TYR A 218 -20.26 1.04 0.87
C TYR A 218 -19.96 2.44 1.36
N TYR A 219 -18.99 3.11 0.75
CA TYR A 219 -18.38 4.33 1.27
C TYR A 219 -18.90 5.59 0.60
N TRP A 220 -19.45 5.48 -0.60
CA TRP A 220 -19.92 6.63 -1.35
C TRP A 220 -21.42 6.60 -1.56
N ARG A 221 -22.02 7.78 -1.46
CA ARG A 221 -23.39 8.05 -1.89
C ARG A 221 -23.38 9.22 -2.87
N ARG A 222 -23.84 8.99 -4.11
CA ARG A 222 -24.04 10.09 -5.06
C ARG A 222 -25.20 10.95 -4.59
N LEU A 223 -24.97 12.26 -4.49
CA LEU A 223 -26.01 13.25 -4.21
C LEU A 223 -26.63 13.71 -5.53
N GLU A 224 -26.09 14.78 -6.13
CA GLU A 224 -26.51 15.31 -7.43
C GLU A 224 -25.30 15.50 -8.35
N GLY A 225 -25.48 15.25 -9.66
CA GLY A 225 -24.41 15.45 -10.65
C GLY A 225 -23.12 14.69 -10.31
N THR A 226 -22.02 15.42 -10.17
CA THR A 226 -20.68 14.93 -9.84
C THR A 226 -20.36 15.03 -8.34
N THR A 227 -21.35 15.27 -7.49
CA THR A 227 -21.16 15.43 -6.04
C THR A 227 -21.42 14.11 -5.32
N TYR A 228 -20.49 13.74 -4.46
CA TYR A 228 -20.51 12.52 -3.66
C TYR A 228 -20.40 12.85 -2.17
N GLU A 229 -21.04 12.03 -1.36
CA GLU A 229 -20.91 12.07 0.09
C GLU A 229 -20.14 10.83 0.55
N PHE A 230 -19.08 11.07 1.33
CA PHE A 230 -18.29 10.03 1.95
C PHE A 230 -18.93 9.60 3.27
N THR A 231 -19.20 8.31 3.39
CA THR A 231 -19.71 7.66 4.60
C THR A 231 -18.61 6.75 5.16
N PRO A 232 -17.73 7.25 6.05
CA PRO A 232 -16.59 6.48 6.55
C PRO A 232 -17.01 5.20 7.28
N TYR A 233 -18.17 5.23 7.93
CA TYR A 233 -18.64 4.20 8.84
C TYR A 233 -20.06 3.74 8.51
N PRO A 234 -20.25 3.06 7.37
CA PRO A 234 -21.54 2.47 7.05
C PRO A 234 -21.86 1.46 8.16
N GLU A 235 -23.06 1.54 8.75
CA GLU A 235 -23.49 0.64 9.84
C GLU A 235 -23.23 -0.84 9.51
N GLN A 236 -23.52 -1.22 8.27
CA GLN A 236 -23.31 -2.55 7.70
C GLN A 236 -21.84 -3.03 7.69
N LEU A 237 -20.86 -2.13 7.80
CA LEU A 237 -19.44 -2.47 7.84
C LEU A 237 -18.80 -2.34 9.23
N LYS A 238 -19.54 -1.95 10.28
CA LYS A 238 -18.97 -1.78 11.63
C LYS A 238 -18.25 -3.03 12.14
N THR A 239 -18.88 -4.20 12.02
CA THR A 239 -18.31 -5.48 12.46
C THR A 239 -17.08 -5.86 11.65
N TRP A 240 -17.15 -5.73 10.32
CA TRP A 240 -16.02 -5.99 9.43
C TRP A 240 -14.85 -5.07 9.74
N ARG A 241 -15.10 -3.76 9.90
CA ARG A 241 -14.09 -2.75 10.19
C ARG A 241 -13.39 -3.02 11.53
N LYS A 242 -14.15 -3.33 12.58
CA LYS A 242 -13.59 -3.69 13.89
C LYS A 242 -12.66 -4.90 13.79
N LYS A 243 -13.03 -5.88 12.96
CA LYS A 243 -12.19 -7.04 12.68
C LYS A 243 -10.95 -6.66 11.86
N PHE A 244 -11.12 -5.83 10.84
CA PHE A 244 -10.08 -5.46 9.88
C PHE A 244 -9.01 -4.56 10.51
N PHE A 245 -9.39 -3.46 11.14
CA PHE A 245 -8.45 -2.48 11.71
C PHE A 245 -8.16 -2.66 13.20
N GLY A 246 -8.97 -3.44 13.93
CA GLY A 246 -9.02 -3.39 15.39
C GLY A 246 -10.04 -2.36 15.90
N GLU A 247 -9.99 -1.98 17.18
CA GLU A 247 -10.84 -0.91 17.71
C GLU A 247 -10.70 0.37 16.87
N ALA A 248 -11.84 1.04 16.64
CA ALA A 248 -11.97 2.10 15.66
C ALA A 248 -10.97 3.23 15.95
N PRO A 249 -10.19 3.71 14.96
CA PRO A 249 -9.64 5.05 15.08
C PRO A 249 -10.81 6.02 15.26
N GLU A 250 -10.78 6.75 16.37
CA GLU A 250 -11.58 7.93 16.60
C GLU A 250 -11.28 8.93 15.47
N ASP A 251 -12.35 9.57 15.00
CA ASP A 251 -12.36 10.69 14.05
C ASP A 251 -12.04 10.38 12.57
N LEU A 252 -13.06 9.91 11.84
CA LEU A 252 -13.22 10.28 10.42
C LEU A 252 -14.59 10.93 10.29
N ASN A 253 -14.62 12.24 10.05
CA ASN A 253 -15.85 13.02 9.92
C ASN A 253 -16.58 12.67 8.61
N ILE A 254 -17.91 12.84 8.61
CA ILE A 254 -18.75 12.75 7.41
C ILE A 254 -18.43 13.97 6.53
N GLU A 255 -18.14 13.74 5.25
CA GLU A 255 -17.71 14.81 4.34
C GLU A 255 -18.38 14.73 2.97
N ARG A 256 -18.61 15.92 2.39
CA ARG A 256 -19.13 16.09 1.03
C ARG A 256 -17.98 16.45 0.11
N VAL A 257 -17.91 15.79 -1.03
CA VAL A 257 -16.85 15.93 -2.02
C VAL A 257 -17.48 16.13 -3.40
N GLY A 258 -17.27 17.30 -4.00
CA GLY A 258 -17.84 17.68 -5.30
C GLY A 258 -17.69 19.15 -5.56
#